data_AF-A0A6A6LXH3-F1
#
_entry.id   AF-A0A6A6LXH3-F1
#
_cell.length_a   1.000
_cell.length_b   1.000
_cell.length_c   1.000
_cell.angle_alpha   90.00
_cell.angle_beta   90.00
_cell.angle_gamma   90.00
#
_symmetry.space_group_name_H-M   'P 1'
#
loop_
_entity.id
_entity.type
_entity.pdbx_description
1 polymer ?
#
loop_
_entity_poly.entity_id
_entity_poly.type
_entity_poly.pdbx_seq_one_letter_code
_entity_poly.pdbx_strand_id
1 'polypeptide(L)'
;MLRNKLEELNTSLIAIANCDSTQNPILSGLVSAIILAANNCYDLARSCVDLSYSGKLLMQSDLDVMAAKFDRLLKNLSGICTAGVLTQGFAIVVSKPGLNACKDDMRFYVRDLLTRMKIGDTEMKRQALVNLREVVVEDERYFRVIVEVGDIVHILVNLLDSPEIGIQEEAAKVVSLISGFDSFKPVLVGSGVIGPLVRVLEIGSVLGKEAAARSLQKLTEKSDNAWSVSAHGGVTALLKICASADSNKNSLVQLLGEMASEALTGMVSVPKNRKIFVQDDRNIGFLLQLLDQEEANSSGNKKFLISILISLTSSNNGRRKIVNSGYLKNIEKLAEAEVSDAKRLVRKLSTNRFRSMLNGLWHS
;
A
#
# COMPACT_ATOMS: atom_id res chain seq x y z
N MET A 1 21.28 14.78 -43.75
CA MET A 1 20.20 13.99 -43.11
C MET A 1 20.71 13.29 -41.85
N LEU A 2 21.68 12.36 -41.93
CA LEU A 2 22.22 11.68 -40.73
C LEU A 2 22.93 12.61 -39.73
N ARG A 3 23.62 13.64 -40.20
CA ARG A 3 24.27 14.65 -39.34
C ARG A 3 23.31 15.28 -38.34
N ASN A 4 22.15 15.77 -38.80
CA ASN A 4 21.16 16.39 -37.92
C ASN A 4 20.64 15.40 -36.86
N LYS A 5 20.45 14.13 -37.24
CA LYS A 5 20.01 13.07 -36.30
C LYS A 5 21.08 12.74 -35.27
N LEU A 6 22.35 12.78 -35.65
CA LEU A 6 23.49 12.61 -34.73
C LEU A 6 23.62 13.81 -33.78
N GLU A 7 23.41 15.03 -34.26
CA GLU A 7 23.39 16.24 -33.43
C GLU A 7 22.22 16.23 -32.42
N GLU A 8 21.05 15.79 -32.85
CA GLU A 8 19.86 15.61 -31.99
C GLU A 8 20.07 14.51 -30.94
N LEU A 9 20.67 13.38 -31.34
CA LEU A 9 21.01 12.29 -30.43
C LEU A 9 22.06 12.73 -29.40
N ASN A 10 23.08 13.47 -29.83
CA ASN A 10 24.12 14.00 -28.94
C ASN A 10 23.53 15.00 -27.93
N THR A 11 22.67 15.92 -28.38
CA THR A 11 21.98 16.87 -27.50
C THR A 11 21.15 16.13 -26.45
N SER A 12 20.44 15.09 -26.88
CA SER A 12 19.60 14.29 -25.98
C SER A 12 20.42 13.42 -25.02
N LEU A 13 21.60 12.93 -25.43
CA LEU A 13 22.52 12.20 -24.55
C LEU A 13 23.19 13.12 -23.53
N ILE A 14 23.58 14.34 -23.92
CA ILE A 14 24.13 15.35 -23.00
C ILE A 14 23.12 15.68 -21.90
N ALA A 15 21.82 15.76 -22.25
CA ALA A 15 20.76 15.98 -21.27
C ALA A 15 20.62 14.85 -20.25
N ILE A 16 21.11 13.64 -20.57
CA ILE A 16 20.97 12.41 -19.76
C ILE A 16 22.30 12.01 -19.11
N ALA A 17 23.42 12.60 -19.53
CA ALA A 17 24.77 12.27 -19.06
C ALA A 17 24.97 12.46 -17.54
N ASN A 18 24.10 13.24 -16.89
CA ASN A 18 24.12 13.47 -15.44
C ASN A 18 23.28 12.45 -14.64
N CYS A 19 22.66 11.48 -15.29
CA CYS A 19 21.90 10.42 -14.63
C CYS A 19 22.82 9.26 -14.26
N ASP A 20 22.75 8.75 -13.02
CA ASP A 20 23.54 7.60 -12.55
C ASP A 20 23.19 6.33 -13.34
N SER A 21 23.96 6.09 -14.41
CA SER A 21 23.75 5.04 -15.41
C SER A 21 23.93 3.61 -14.89
N THR A 22 24.41 3.44 -13.66
CA THR A 22 24.74 2.13 -13.06
C THR A 22 23.52 1.39 -12.49
N GLN A 23 22.37 2.06 -12.32
CA GLN A 23 21.18 1.44 -11.71
C GLN A 23 20.04 1.11 -12.70
N ASN A 24 20.14 1.50 -13.97
CA ASN A 24 19.03 1.37 -14.92
C ASN A 24 19.36 0.42 -16.10
N PRO A 25 18.92 -0.86 -16.06
CA PRO A 25 19.23 -1.85 -17.10
C PRO A 25 18.67 -1.46 -18.49
N ILE A 26 17.58 -0.69 -18.52
CA ILE A 26 16.95 -0.18 -19.75
C ILE A 26 17.85 0.88 -20.41
N LEU A 27 18.43 1.78 -19.62
CA LEU A 27 19.34 2.82 -20.11
C LEU A 27 20.66 2.22 -20.61
N SER A 28 21.20 1.23 -19.88
CA SER A 28 22.41 0.49 -20.31
C SER A 28 22.21 -0.22 -21.65
N GLY A 29 21.07 -0.89 -21.85
CA GLY A 29 20.72 -1.51 -23.12
C GLY A 29 20.57 -0.50 -24.27
N LEU A 30 19.99 0.68 -24.00
CA LEU A 30 19.84 1.73 -25.00
C LEU A 30 21.18 2.38 -25.38
N VAL A 31 22.03 2.69 -24.39
CA VAL A 31 23.38 3.21 -24.63
C VAL A 31 24.20 2.23 -25.47
N SER A 32 24.11 0.93 -25.18
CA SER A 32 24.77 -0.12 -25.99
C SER A 32 24.25 -0.13 -27.43
N ALA A 33 22.94 0.02 -27.64
CA ALA A 33 22.34 0.09 -28.98
C ALA A 33 22.73 1.36 -29.75
N ILE A 34 22.91 2.48 -29.04
CA ILE A 34 23.39 3.76 -29.60
C ILE A 34 24.85 3.64 -30.04
N ILE A 35 25.73 3.11 -29.20
CA ILE A 35 27.15 2.88 -29.53
C ILE A 35 27.27 2.02 -30.79
N LEU A 36 26.49 0.93 -30.87
CA LEU A 36 26.48 0.05 -32.03
C LEU A 36 25.98 0.76 -33.31
N ALA A 37 24.94 1.60 -33.21
CA ALA A 37 24.46 2.38 -34.35
C ALA A 37 25.48 3.45 -34.78
N ALA A 38 26.19 4.09 -33.84
CA ALA A 38 27.23 5.06 -34.14
C ALA A 38 28.43 4.42 -34.86
N ASN A 39 28.89 3.25 -34.40
CA ASN A 39 29.97 2.51 -35.07
C ASN A 39 29.57 2.10 -36.49
N ASN A 40 28.37 1.57 -36.69
CA ASN A 40 27.87 1.24 -38.03
C ASN A 40 27.79 2.48 -38.94
N CYS A 41 27.41 3.65 -38.39
CA CYS A 41 27.39 4.90 -39.13
C CYS A 41 28.80 5.35 -39.53
N TYR A 42 29.78 5.16 -38.65
CA TYR A 42 31.18 5.47 -38.91
C TYR A 42 31.77 4.57 -40.00
N ASP A 43 31.51 3.26 -39.94
CA ASP A 43 31.95 2.30 -40.95
C ASP A 43 31.33 2.59 -42.32
N LEU A 44 30.02 2.87 -42.34
CA LEU A 44 29.30 3.27 -43.56
C LEU A 44 29.88 4.57 -44.16
N ALA A 45 30.17 5.57 -43.32
CA ALA A 45 30.78 6.81 -43.76
C ALA A 45 32.19 6.58 -44.34
N ARG A 46 32.99 5.69 -43.72
CA ARG A 46 34.31 5.31 -44.19
C ARG A 46 34.26 4.62 -45.55
N SER A 47 33.35 3.66 -45.74
CA SER A 47 33.15 2.97 -47.02
C SER A 47 32.68 3.92 -48.14
N CYS A 48 31.95 4.99 -47.80
CA CYS A 48 31.57 6.03 -48.76
C CYS A 48 32.77 6.92 -49.17
N VAL A 49 33.71 7.18 -48.25
CA VAL A 49 34.92 7.98 -48.51
C VAL A 49 35.96 7.18 -49.29
N ASP A 50 36.12 5.89 -48.98
CA ASP A 50 37.10 5.00 -49.60
C ASP A 50 36.68 4.53 -51.02
N LEU A 51 35.59 5.06 -51.58
CA LEU A 51 35.03 4.72 -52.91
C LEU A 51 34.76 3.22 -53.14
N SER A 52 34.77 2.42 -52.07
CA SER A 52 34.57 0.96 -52.10
C SER A 52 33.08 0.55 -52.17
N TYR A 53 32.18 1.54 -52.19
CA TYR A 53 30.75 1.32 -52.16
C TYR A 53 30.20 0.84 -53.51
N SER A 54 29.67 -0.39 -53.53
CA SER A 54 29.19 -1.08 -54.73
C SER A 54 27.78 -0.60 -55.15
N GLY A 55 27.67 0.67 -55.54
CA GLY A 55 26.50 1.23 -56.21
C GLY A 55 25.71 2.26 -55.40
N LYS A 56 25.21 3.28 -56.11
CA LYS A 56 24.48 4.43 -55.54
C LYS A 56 23.15 4.04 -54.88
N LEU A 57 22.44 3.07 -55.44
CA LEU A 57 21.15 2.61 -54.88
C LEU A 57 21.32 1.85 -53.58
N LEU A 58 22.38 1.02 -53.48
CA LEU A 58 22.72 0.31 -52.25
C LEU A 58 23.12 1.31 -51.16
N MET A 59 23.96 2.30 -51.51
CA MET A 59 24.36 3.37 -50.59
C MET A 59 23.15 4.14 -50.06
N GLN A 60 22.20 4.49 -50.93
CA GLN A 60 20.99 5.20 -50.53
C GLN A 60 20.14 4.35 -49.58
N SER A 61 19.95 3.05 -49.89
CA SER A 61 19.22 2.11 -49.03
C SER A 61 19.85 1.99 -47.65
N ASP A 62 21.17 1.84 -47.57
CA ASP A 62 21.87 1.68 -46.29
C ASP A 62 21.86 2.97 -45.45
N LEU A 63 21.91 4.14 -46.11
CA LEU A 63 21.72 5.44 -45.45
C LEU A 63 20.29 5.58 -44.89
N ASP A 64 19.28 5.13 -45.62
CA ASP A 64 17.87 5.19 -45.19
C ASP A 64 17.61 4.23 -44.02
N VAL A 65 18.18 3.03 -44.05
CA VAL A 65 18.13 2.07 -42.93
C VAL A 65 18.79 2.66 -41.67
N MET A 66 19.95 3.29 -41.83
CA MET A 66 20.64 3.96 -40.72
C MET A 66 19.84 5.15 -40.18
N ALA A 67 19.22 5.94 -41.05
CA ALA A 67 18.38 7.06 -40.65
C ALA A 67 17.17 6.59 -39.83
N ALA A 68 16.48 5.52 -40.27
CA ALA A 68 15.36 4.92 -39.55
C ALA A 68 15.78 4.33 -38.20
N LYS A 69 17.00 3.75 -38.13
CA LYS A 69 17.56 3.24 -36.87
C LYS A 69 17.81 4.36 -35.86
N PHE A 70 18.37 5.49 -36.28
CA PHE A 70 18.53 6.67 -35.43
C PHE A 70 17.18 7.26 -35.00
N ASP A 71 16.18 7.29 -35.87
CA ASP A 71 14.82 7.75 -35.51
C ASP A 71 14.18 6.89 -34.42
N ARG A 72 14.35 5.57 -34.52
CA ARG A 72 13.89 4.64 -33.48
C ARG A 72 14.60 4.87 -32.16
N LEU A 73 15.92 5.12 -32.18
CA LEU A 73 16.70 5.39 -30.98
C LEU A 73 16.30 6.73 -30.33
N LEU A 74 16.10 7.79 -31.13
CA LEU A 74 15.58 9.09 -30.67
C LEU A 74 14.18 8.96 -30.06
N LYS A 75 13.29 8.18 -30.69
CA LYS A 75 11.94 7.92 -30.17
C LYS A 75 11.97 7.12 -28.86
N ASN A 76 12.85 6.13 -28.74
CA ASN A 76 13.02 5.39 -27.50
C ASN A 76 13.57 6.28 -26.38
N LEU A 77 14.57 7.10 -26.70
CA LEU A 77 15.23 7.98 -25.73
C LEU A 77 14.29 9.09 -25.24
N SER A 78 13.54 9.73 -26.15
CA SER A 78 12.47 10.67 -25.79
C SER A 78 11.34 10.00 -25.00
N GLY A 79 10.99 8.75 -25.32
CA GLY A 79 10.04 7.95 -24.56
C GLY A 79 10.50 7.70 -23.11
N ILE A 80 11.79 7.42 -22.89
CA ILE A 80 12.38 7.25 -21.56
C ILE A 80 12.39 8.59 -20.80
N CYS A 81 12.73 9.71 -21.45
CA CYS A 81 12.66 11.04 -20.83
C CYS A 81 11.22 11.40 -20.42
N THR A 82 10.25 11.10 -21.28
CA THR A 82 8.82 11.40 -21.04
C THR A 82 8.21 10.47 -19.99
N ALA A 83 8.71 9.24 -19.88
CA ALA A 83 8.30 8.27 -18.85
C ALA A 83 8.86 8.60 -17.46
N GLY A 84 9.56 9.73 -17.28
CA GLY A 84 10.07 10.17 -15.97
C GLY A 84 11.24 9.35 -15.44
N VAL A 85 11.82 8.46 -16.26
CA VAL A 85 12.95 7.60 -15.84
C VAL A 85 14.23 8.42 -15.57
N LEU A 86 14.27 9.69 -16.01
CA LEU A 86 15.46 10.55 -16.01
C LEU A 86 15.24 11.93 -15.35
N THR A 87 14.07 12.21 -14.74
CA THR A 87 13.81 13.53 -14.10
C THR A 87 14.55 13.76 -12.78
N GLN A 88 15.46 12.86 -12.40
CA GLN A 88 16.26 12.96 -11.17
C GLN A 88 17.24 14.15 -11.13
N GLY A 89 17.55 14.81 -12.26
CA GLY A 89 18.72 15.71 -12.35
C GLY A 89 18.55 17.21 -12.09
N PHE A 90 17.32 17.76 -12.00
CA PHE A 90 17.13 19.23 -12.02
C PHE A 90 16.35 19.83 -10.84
N ALA A 91 15.88 19.02 -9.90
CA ALA A 91 15.32 19.54 -8.66
C ALA A 91 16.44 19.82 -7.65
N ILE A 92 16.47 21.01 -7.05
CA ILE A 92 17.30 21.27 -5.86
C ILE A 92 16.73 20.39 -4.75
N VAL A 93 17.28 19.19 -4.57
CA VAL A 93 16.89 18.30 -3.48
C VAL A 93 17.60 18.78 -2.22
N VAL A 94 16.80 19.26 -1.25
CA VAL A 94 17.34 19.59 0.07
C VAL A 94 17.93 18.31 0.67
N SER A 95 19.20 18.38 1.07
CA SER A 95 19.89 17.24 1.68
C SER A 95 19.24 16.90 3.02
N LYS A 96 19.12 15.60 3.29
CA LYS A 96 18.64 15.08 4.57
C LYS A 96 19.52 15.65 5.71
N PRO A 97 18.92 16.26 6.75
CA PRO A 97 19.67 16.76 7.89
C PRO A 97 20.38 15.61 8.64
N GLY A 98 21.58 15.89 9.17
CA GLY A 98 22.33 14.91 9.97
C GLY A 98 21.66 14.60 11.31
N LEU A 99 22.13 13.55 12.01
CA LEU A 99 21.55 13.08 13.28
C LEU A 99 21.48 14.16 14.38
N ASN A 100 22.39 15.13 14.36
CA ASN A 100 22.43 16.23 15.34
C ASN A 100 21.89 17.56 14.78
N ALA A 101 21.12 17.52 13.69
CA ALA A 101 20.54 18.71 13.10
C ALA A 101 19.65 19.47 14.09
N CYS A 102 19.64 20.79 13.94
CA CYS A 102 18.76 21.62 14.74
C CYS A 102 17.32 21.48 14.25
N LYS A 103 16.37 21.89 15.09
CA LYS A 103 14.94 21.79 14.77
C LYS A 103 14.54 22.60 13.52
N ASP A 104 15.23 23.71 13.26
CA ASP A 104 14.96 24.56 12.10
C ASP A 104 15.39 23.88 10.79
N ASP A 105 16.53 23.18 10.78
CA ASP A 105 16.97 22.38 9.63
C ASP A 105 15.99 21.23 9.33
N MET A 106 15.55 20.53 10.38
CA MET A 106 14.54 19.48 10.26
C MET A 106 13.22 20.05 9.70
N ARG A 107 12.80 21.22 10.18
CA ARG A 107 11.60 21.90 9.71
C ARG A 107 11.73 22.36 8.26
N PHE A 108 12.89 22.88 7.87
CA PHE A 108 13.19 23.25 6.49
C PHE A 108 13.11 22.03 5.57
N TYR A 109 13.74 20.91 5.96
CA TYR A 109 13.68 19.66 5.21
C TYR A 109 12.24 19.12 5.08
N VAL A 110 11.46 19.09 6.16
CA VAL A 110 10.06 18.65 6.09
C VAL A 110 9.23 19.55 5.18
N ARG A 111 9.48 20.87 5.14
CA ARG A 111 8.81 21.80 4.22
C ARG A 111 9.21 21.60 2.76
N ASP A 112 10.47 21.25 2.50
CA ASP A 112 10.91 20.85 1.16
C ASP A 112 10.15 19.60 0.70
N LEU A 113 10.13 18.55 1.53
CA LEU A 113 9.39 17.32 1.24
C LEU A 113 7.90 17.62 1.00
N LEU A 114 7.31 18.48 1.82
CA LEU A 114 5.93 18.95 1.66
C LEU A 114 5.71 19.60 0.28
N THR A 115 6.62 20.48 -0.13
CA THR A 115 6.53 21.18 -1.42
C THR A 115 6.60 20.18 -2.57
N ARG A 116 7.53 19.22 -2.50
CA ARG A 116 7.64 18.14 -3.48
C ARG A 116 6.39 17.25 -3.53
N MET A 117 5.75 16.99 -2.39
CA MET A 117 4.47 16.27 -2.34
C MET A 117 3.33 17.05 -3.02
N LYS A 118 3.31 18.39 -2.89
CA LYS A 118 2.26 19.24 -3.49
C LYS A 118 2.42 19.39 -5.00
N ILE A 119 3.61 19.76 -5.46
CA ILE A 119 3.83 20.23 -6.84
C ILE A 119 4.81 19.38 -7.66
N GLY A 120 5.43 18.36 -7.06
CA GLY A 120 6.36 17.48 -7.78
C GLY A 120 5.67 16.57 -8.78
N ASP A 121 6.45 16.00 -9.70
CA ASP A 121 6.01 14.90 -10.54
C ASP A 121 5.78 13.61 -9.71
N THR A 122 5.35 12.53 -10.37
CA THR A 122 5.05 11.26 -9.70
C THR A 122 6.21 10.74 -8.86
N GLU A 123 7.44 10.81 -9.39
CA GLU A 123 8.62 10.29 -8.71
C GLU A 123 9.08 11.21 -7.58
N MET A 124 9.04 12.53 -7.79
CA MET A 124 9.35 13.51 -6.75
C MET A 124 8.41 13.36 -5.55
N LYS A 125 7.11 13.14 -5.79
CA LYS A 125 6.10 12.86 -4.75
C LYS A 125 6.39 11.55 -4.02
N ARG A 126 6.61 10.46 -4.77
CA ARG A 126 6.92 9.14 -4.21
C ARG A 126 8.17 9.21 -3.34
N GLN A 127 9.26 9.77 -3.87
CA GLN A 127 10.52 9.89 -3.15
C GLN A 127 10.41 10.84 -1.95
N ALA A 128 9.56 11.88 -2.01
CA ALA A 128 9.32 12.74 -0.86
C ALA A 128 8.62 11.97 0.28
N LEU A 129 7.68 11.08 -0.04
CA LEU A 129 7.01 10.21 0.94
C LEU A 129 7.98 9.19 1.54
N VAL A 130 8.82 8.56 0.71
CA VAL A 130 9.87 7.63 1.16
C VAL A 130 10.83 8.35 2.12
N ASN A 131 11.33 9.51 1.72
CA ASN A 131 12.23 10.33 2.53
C ASN A 131 11.60 10.75 3.86
N LEU A 132 10.32 11.14 3.85
CA LEU A 132 9.59 11.50 5.07
C LEU A 132 9.46 10.29 5.99
N ARG A 133 9.09 9.12 5.44
CA ARG A 133 8.97 7.88 6.19
C ARG A 133 10.30 7.50 6.84
N GLU A 134 11.41 7.56 6.10
CA GLU A 134 12.74 7.21 6.61
C GLU A 134 13.15 8.10 7.78
N VAL A 135 13.04 9.42 7.64
CA VAL A 135 13.44 10.32 8.74
C VAL A 135 12.56 10.18 9.98
N VAL A 136 11.29 9.86 9.80
CA VAL A 136 10.35 9.60 10.90
C VAL A 136 10.65 8.30 11.63
N VAL A 137 11.10 7.27 10.91
CA VAL A 137 11.50 5.98 11.51
C VAL A 137 12.84 6.11 12.24
N GLU A 138 13.78 6.89 11.70
CA GLU A 138 15.11 7.07 12.28
C GLU A 138 15.13 8.00 13.50
N ASP A 139 14.31 9.07 13.49
CA ASP A 139 14.33 10.08 14.54
C ASP A 139 12.93 10.59 14.87
N GLU A 140 12.44 10.21 16.05
CA GLU A 140 11.12 10.59 16.55
C GLU A 140 10.93 12.11 16.73
N ARG A 141 12.01 12.91 16.76
CA ARG A 141 11.89 14.38 16.79
C ARG A 141 11.16 14.92 15.56
N TYR A 142 11.20 14.20 14.43
CA TYR A 142 10.43 14.56 13.23
C TYR A 142 8.92 14.54 13.47
N PHE A 143 8.39 13.73 14.40
CA PHE A 143 6.96 13.77 14.73
C PHE A 143 6.53 15.15 15.23
N ARG A 144 7.34 15.79 16.08
CA ARG A 144 7.06 17.16 16.58
C ARG A 144 7.10 18.17 15.45
N VAL A 145 8.08 18.05 14.55
CA VAL A 145 8.23 18.94 13.38
C VAL A 145 7.04 18.80 12.43
N ILE A 146 6.57 17.58 12.18
CA ILE A 146 5.40 17.28 11.33
C ILE A 146 4.14 17.96 11.87
N VAL A 147 3.90 17.89 13.19
CA VAL A 147 2.77 18.60 13.83
C VAL A 147 2.86 20.11 13.61
N GLU A 148 4.05 20.69 13.71
CA GLU A 148 4.26 22.14 13.58
C GLU A 148 4.13 22.67 12.15
N VAL A 149 4.37 21.82 11.14
CA VAL A 149 4.23 22.19 9.73
C VAL A 149 2.74 22.19 9.29
N GLY A 150 1.83 21.59 10.07
CA GLY A 150 0.37 21.74 9.99
C GLY A 150 -0.32 21.10 8.76
N ASP A 151 0.21 21.31 7.56
CA ASP A 151 -0.38 20.91 6.28
C ASP A 151 -0.16 19.46 5.90
N ILE A 152 0.85 18.83 6.52
CA ILE A 152 1.36 17.53 6.06
C ILE A 152 0.31 16.44 6.18
N VAL A 153 -0.52 16.46 7.23
CA VAL A 153 -1.59 15.48 7.41
C VAL A 153 -2.62 15.57 6.29
N HIS A 154 -3.05 16.78 5.92
CA HIS A 154 -4.02 16.96 4.82
C HIS A 154 -3.48 16.45 3.48
N ILE A 155 -2.20 16.67 3.20
CA ILE A 155 -1.58 16.18 1.96
C ILE A 155 -1.48 14.67 1.98
N LEU A 156 -1.04 14.07 3.08
CA LEU A 156 -0.97 12.62 3.21
C LEU A 156 -2.34 11.99 2.99
N VAL A 157 -3.41 12.56 3.58
CA VAL A 157 -4.79 12.11 3.38
C VAL A 157 -5.20 12.20 1.91
N ASN A 158 -4.89 13.30 1.21
CA ASN A 158 -5.18 13.46 -0.21
C ASN A 158 -4.41 12.45 -1.09
N LEU A 159 -3.16 12.15 -0.74
CA LEU A 159 -2.32 11.22 -1.49
C LEU A 159 -2.74 9.75 -1.33
N LEU A 160 -3.56 9.40 -0.33
CA LEU A 160 -4.20 8.08 -0.23
C LEU A 160 -5.18 7.83 -1.40
N ASP A 161 -5.70 8.87 -2.03
CA ASP A 161 -6.57 8.77 -3.21
C ASP A 161 -5.80 8.92 -4.54
N SER A 162 -4.48 8.91 -4.50
CA SER A 162 -3.66 8.97 -5.70
C SER A 162 -3.94 7.76 -6.61
N PRO A 163 -4.10 7.96 -7.94
CA PRO A 163 -4.22 6.86 -8.89
C PRO A 163 -2.90 6.07 -9.02
N GLU A 164 -1.76 6.70 -8.71
CA GLU A 164 -0.45 6.07 -8.71
C GLU A 164 -0.28 5.21 -7.45
N ILE A 165 -0.27 3.88 -7.63
CA ILE A 165 -0.20 2.91 -6.52
C ILE A 165 1.05 3.12 -5.64
N GLY A 166 2.19 3.46 -6.24
CA GLY A 166 3.42 3.74 -5.49
C GLY A 166 3.30 4.94 -4.54
N ILE A 167 2.56 5.99 -4.94
CA ILE A 167 2.29 7.15 -4.10
C ILE A 167 1.28 6.80 -3.01
N GLN A 168 0.17 6.14 -3.38
CA GLN A 168 -0.86 5.72 -2.43
C GLN A 168 -0.28 4.81 -1.34
N GLU A 169 0.55 3.85 -1.73
CA GLU A 169 1.21 2.93 -0.81
C GLU A 169 2.13 3.65 0.17
N GLU A 170 3.03 4.52 -0.31
CA GLU A 170 3.94 5.25 0.57
C GLU A 170 3.20 6.25 1.48
N ALA A 171 2.13 6.88 0.98
CA ALA A 171 1.26 7.72 1.81
C ALA A 171 0.59 6.89 2.93
N ALA A 172 0.07 5.70 2.60
CA ALA A 172 -0.51 4.79 3.60
C ALA A 172 0.51 4.36 4.65
N LYS A 173 1.76 4.08 4.25
CA LYS A 173 2.85 3.75 5.19
C LYS A 173 3.16 4.90 6.15
N VAL A 174 3.26 6.13 5.66
CA VAL A 174 3.49 7.31 6.52
C VAL A 174 2.31 7.50 7.48
N VAL A 175 1.06 7.43 6.99
CA VAL A 175 -0.16 7.53 7.82
C VAL A 175 -0.20 6.44 8.89
N SER A 176 0.24 5.23 8.56
CA SER A 176 0.35 4.11 9.50
C SER A 176 1.35 4.35 10.61
N LEU A 177 2.46 5.04 10.33
CA LEU A 177 3.42 5.44 11.36
C LEU A 177 2.82 6.50 12.30
N ILE A 178 2.35 7.62 11.74
CA ILE A 178 1.86 8.75 12.55
C ILE A 178 0.59 8.39 13.33
N SER A 179 -0.27 7.51 12.83
CA SER A 179 -1.45 7.02 13.57
C SER A 179 -1.11 6.24 14.84
N GLY A 180 0.15 5.81 15.00
CA GLY A 180 0.65 5.19 16.23
C GLY A 180 0.76 6.16 17.40
N PHE A 181 0.73 7.47 17.15
CA PHE A 181 0.93 8.51 18.15
C PHE A 181 -0.41 9.18 18.47
N ASP A 182 -0.76 9.24 19.75
CA ASP A 182 -2.06 9.76 20.19
C ASP A 182 -2.27 11.24 19.81
N SER A 183 -1.20 12.03 19.67
CA SER A 183 -1.26 13.43 19.21
C SER A 183 -1.76 13.58 17.77
N PHE A 184 -1.54 12.59 16.91
CA PHE A 184 -1.96 12.64 15.50
C PHE A 184 -3.36 12.09 15.27
N LYS A 185 -3.88 11.23 16.15
CA LYS A 185 -5.18 10.58 15.95
C LYS A 185 -6.33 11.59 15.75
N PRO A 186 -6.49 12.65 16.58
CA PRO A 186 -7.55 13.64 16.36
C PRO A 186 -7.37 14.42 15.05
N VAL A 187 -6.12 14.76 14.69
CA VAL A 187 -5.81 15.50 13.46
C VAL A 187 -6.16 14.65 12.24
N LEU A 188 -5.72 13.39 12.21
CA LEU A 188 -6.02 12.43 11.15
C LEU A 188 -7.53 12.24 10.94
N VAL A 189 -8.27 12.05 12.03
CA VAL A 189 -9.72 11.87 11.99
C VAL A 189 -10.41 13.16 11.54
N GLY A 190 -9.99 14.32 12.07
CA GLY A 190 -10.49 15.63 11.67
C GLY A 190 -10.23 15.95 10.19
N SER A 191 -9.12 15.46 9.62
CA SER A 191 -8.82 15.56 8.19
C SER A 191 -9.56 14.53 7.33
N GLY A 192 -10.38 13.64 7.91
CA GLY A 192 -11.21 12.69 7.15
C GLY A 192 -10.49 11.44 6.65
N VAL A 193 -9.42 10.99 7.31
CA VAL A 193 -8.54 9.90 6.82
C VAL A 193 -9.23 8.53 6.64
N ILE A 194 -10.35 8.28 7.33
CA ILE A 194 -10.96 6.94 7.40
C ILE A 194 -11.46 6.47 6.04
N GLY A 195 -12.18 7.31 5.29
CA GLY A 195 -12.70 6.98 3.97
C GLY A 195 -11.58 6.61 2.97
N PRO A 196 -10.54 7.44 2.80
CA PRO A 196 -9.38 7.11 1.99
C PRO A 196 -8.68 5.81 2.41
N LEU A 197 -8.47 5.56 3.71
CA LEU A 197 -7.88 4.29 4.18
C LEU A 197 -8.73 3.06 3.81
N VAL A 198 -10.06 3.17 3.89
CA VAL A 198 -10.95 2.09 3.44
C VAL A 198 -10.82 1.85 1.94
N ARG A 199 -10.70 2.91 1.12
CA ARG A 199 -10.43 2.74 -0.32
C ARG A 199 -9.10 2.04 -0.57
N VAL A 200 -8.04 2.38 0.18
CA VAL A 200 -6.75 1.67 0.08
C VAL A 200 -6.92 0.18 0.40
N LEU A 201 -7.73 -0.21 1.39
CA LEU A 201 -8.04 -1.62 1.67
C LEU A 201 -8.67 -2.35 0.47
N GLU A 202 -9.50 -1.65 -0.31
CA GLU A 202 -10.22 -2.23 -1.43
C GLU A 202 -9.33 -2.39 -2.66
N ILE A 203 -8.64 -1.32 -3.08
CA ILE A 203 -7.95 -1.26 -4.39
C ILE A 203 -6.43 -1.16 -4.31
N GLY A 204 -5.84 -0.98 -3.12
CA GLY A 204 -4.41 -0.77 -2.96
C GLY A 204 -3.56 -2.03 -3.16
N SER A 205 -2.23 -1.84 -3.19
CA SER A 205 -1.26 -2.94 -3.14
C SER A 205 -1.32 -3.70 -1.82
N VAL A 206 -0.73 -4.90 -1.74
CA VAL A 206 -0.69 -5.69 -0.49
C VAL A 206 -0.09 -4.88 0.67
N LEU A 207 1.00 -4.14 0.41
CA LEU A 207 1.66 -3.29 1.41
C LEU A 207 0.81 -2.06 1.77
N GLY A 208 0.12 -1.46 0.79
CA GLY A 208 -0.83 -0.37 1.05
C GLY A 208 -2.00 -0.83 1.92
N LYS A 209 -2.57 -2.00 1.63
CA LYS A 209 -3.63 -2.63 2.43
C LYS A 209 -3.16 -2.94 3.85
N GLU A 210 -1.93 -3.42 4.01
CA GLU A 210 -1.36 -3.70 5.34
C GLU A 210 -1.25 -2.40 6.16
N ALA A 211 -0.69 -1.35 5.55
CA ALA A 211 -0.56 -0.05 6.19
C ALA A 211 -1.93 0.56 6.53
N ALA A 212 -2.92 0.41 5.65
CA ALA A 212 -4.28 0.87 5.89
C ALA A 212 -4.98 0.12 7.02
N ALA A 213 -4.87 -1.22 7.04
CA ALA A 213 -5.43 -2.05 8.11
C ALA A 213 -4.82 -1.68 9.47
N ARG A 214 -3.49 -1.52 9.53
CA ARG A 214 -2.76 -1.07 10.72
C ARG A 214 -3.20 0.32 11.19
N SER A 215 -3.41 1.24 10.25
CA SER A 215 -3.88 2.60 10.56
C SER A 215 -5.28 2.56 11.17
N LEU A 216 -6.21 1.81 10.56
CA LEU A 216 -7.59 1.69 11.03
C LEU A 216 -7.67 1.01 12.40
N GLN A 217 -6.87 -0.02 12.65
CA GLN A 217 -6.71 -0.63 13.97
C GLN A 217 -6.36 0.43 15.02
N LYS A 218 -5.25 1.17 14.81
CA LYS A 218 -4.77 2.21 15.74
C LYS A 218 -5.77 3.34 15.97
N LEU A 219 -6.49 3.74 14.92
CA LEU A 219 -7.48 4.81 14.97
C LEU A 219 -8.79 4.39 15.65
N THR A 220 -9.06 3.09 15.78
CA THR A 220 -10.28 2.53 16.38
C THR A 220 -10.08 1.92 17.77
N GLU A 221 -8.83 1.71 18.21
CA GLU A 221 -8.48 0.97 19.44
C GLU A 221 -9.10 1.55 20.73
N LYS A 222 -9.46 2.83 20.77
CA LYS A 222 -10.01 3.51 21.98
C LYS A 222 -11.01 4.62 21.62
N SER A 223 -11.66 4.54 20.46
CA SER A 223 -12.47 5.64 19.92
C SER A 223 -13.80 5.15 19.36
N ASP A 224 -14.75 6.07 19.24
CA ASP A 224 -16.02 5.84 18.54
C ASP A 224 -15.85 5.88 17.00
N ASN A 225 -14.61 5.96 16.48
CA ASN A 225 -14.32 6.06 15.04
C ASN A 225 -14.69 4.79 14.26
N ALA A 226 -14.84 3.66 14.94
CA ALA A 226 -15.17 2.40 14.26
C ALA A 226 -16.59 2.38 13.66
N TRP A 227 -17.49 3.27 14.09
CA TRP A 227 -18.72 3.54 13.34
C TRP A 227 -18.41 4.09 11.94
N SER A 228 -17.47 5.03 11.82
CA SER A 228 -17.09 5.64 10.53
C SER A 228 -16.45 4.61 9.61
N VAL A 229 -15.58 3.74 10.15
CA VAL A 229 -15.02 2.61 9.38
C VAL A 229 -16.14 1.72 8.83
N SER A 230 -17.16 1.43 9.65
CA SER A 230 -18.32 0.63 9.22
C SER A 230 -19.15 1.36 8.16
N ALA A 231 -19.40 2.65 8.33
CA ALA A 231 -20.17 3.48 7.39
C ALA A 231 -19.51 3.59 6.01
N HIS A 232 -18.17 3.55 5.96
CA HIS A 232 -17.40 3.52 4.71
C HIS A 232 -17.26 2.11 4.10
N GLY A 233 -17.85 1.07 4.68
CA GLY A 233 -17.74 -0.31 4.18
C GLY A 233 -16.47 -1.05 4.61
N GLY A 234 -15.68 -0.47 5.52
CA GLY A 234 -14.39 -1.01 5.97
C GLY A 234 -14.49 -2.39 6.63
N VAL A 235 -15.61 -2.70 7.31
CA VAL A 235 -15.84 -4.03 7.89
C VAL A 235 -15.87 -5.10 6.79
N THR A 236 -16.58 -4.85 5.70
CA THR A 236 -16.66 -5.77 4.56
C THR A 236 -15.31 -5.91 3.86
N ALA A 237 -14.57 -4.81 3.69
CA ALA A 237 -13.23 -4.82 3.10
C ALA A 237 -12.25 -5.67 3.94
N LEU A 238 -12.24 -5.49 5.27
CA LEU A 238 -11.40 -6.26 6.20
C LEU A 238 -11.77 -7.76 6.19
N LEU A 239 -13.06 -8.11 6.18
CA LEU A 239 -13.50 -9.51 6.09
C LEU A 239 -13.03 -10.18 4.79
N LYS A 240 -13.15 -9.50 3.65
CA LYS A 240 -12.64 -10.01 2.36
C LYS A 240 -11.13 -10.26 2.40
N ILE A 241 -10.37 -9.41 3.08
CA ILE A 241 -8.93 -9.59 3.28
C ILE A 241 -8.65 -10.85 4.10
N CYS A 242 -9.35 -11.06 5.22
CA CYS A 242 -9.23 -12.29 6.02
C CYS A 242 -9.47 -13.55 5.17
N ALA A 243 -10.51 -13.55 4.33
CA ALA A 243 -10.80 -14.69 3.44
C ALA A 243 -9.70 -14.94 2.41
N SER A 244 -9.15 -13.86 1.83
CA SER A 244 -8.06 -14.00 0.86
C SER A 244 -6.80 -14.57 1.50
N ALA A 245 -6.54 -14.25 2.77
CA ALA A 245 -5.40 -14.74 3.53
C ALA A 245 -5.51 -16.23 3.88
N ASP A 246 -6.71 -16.72 4.17
CA ASP A 246 -6.92 -18.13 4.53
C ASP A 246 -6.69 -19.06 3.31
N SER A 247 -7.02 -18.60 2.10
CA SER A 247 -6.80 -19.36 0.85
C SER A 247 -5.41 -19.22 0.23
N ASN A 248 -4.58 -18.28 0.71
CA ASN A 248 -3.31 -17.93 0.08
C ASN A 248 -2.11 -18.22 0.99
N LYS A 249 -1.15 -19.02 0.49
CA LYS A 249 0.06 -19.39 1.24
C LYS A 249 1.17 -18.33 1.21
N ASN A 250 0.97 -17.21 0.54
CA ASN A 250 1.92 -16.11 0.52
C ASN A 250 1.99 -15.45 1.91
N SER A 251 3.19 -15.40 2.49
CA SER A 251 3.43 -14.87 3.83
C SER A 251 2.98 -13.42 4.02
N LEU A 252 3.10 -12.57 2.99
CA LEU A 252 2.64 -11.18 3.04
C LEU A 252 1.11 -11.09 3.10
N VAL A 253 0.41 -11.97 2.39
CA VAL A 253 -1.07 -12.02 2.40
C VAL A 253 -1.57 -12.56 3.72
N GLN A 254 -0.87 -13.53 4.32
CA GLN A 254 -1.15 -14.02 5.67
C GLN A 254 -0.99 -12.94 6.74
N LEU A 255 0.13 -12.21 6.72
CA LEU A 255 0.36 -11.07 7.61
C LEU A 255 -0.73 -10.00 7.46
N LEU A 256 -1.12 -9.69 6.23
CA LEU A 256 -2.22 -8.78 5.95
C LEU A 256 -3.56 -9.29 6.54
N GLY A 257 -3.83 -10.60 6.46
CA GLY A 257 -4.97 -11.25 7.10
C GLY A 257 -4.97 -11.11 8.62
N GLU A 258 -3.82 -11.26 9.26
CA GLU A 258 -3.66 -11.07 10.71
C GLU A 258 -3.96 -9.63 11.10
N MET A 259 -3.39 -8.65 10.39
CA MET A 259 -3.65 -7.23 10.62
C MET A 259 -5.12 -6.87 10.43
N ALA A 260 -5.79 -7.43 9.42
CA ALA A 260 -7.21 -7.21 9.19
C ALA A 260 -8.07 -7.81 10.32
N SER A 261 -7.72 -9.01 10.78
CA SER A 261 -8.41 -9.69 11.88
C SER A 261 -8.22 -8.95 13.20
N GLU A 262 -7.03 -8.39 13.44
CA GLU A 262 -6.74 -7.58 14.61
C GLU A 262 -7.52 -6.26 14.60
N ALA A 263 -7.58 -5.58 13.44
CA ALA A 263 -8.41 -4.39 13.26
C ALA A 263 -9.89 -4.68 13.58
N LEU A 264 -10.46 -5.76 13.02
CA LEU A 264 -11.83 -6.19 13.32
C LEU A 264 -12.04 -6.51 14.80
N THR A 265 -11.07 -7.17 15.45
CA THR A 265 -11.11 -7.46 16.88
C THR A 265 -11.18 -6.18 17.72
N GLY A 266 -10.33 -5.20 17.41
CA GLY A 266 -10.34 -3.89 18.06
C GLY A 266 -11.69 -3.17 17.89
N MET A 267 -12.23 -3.16 16.67
CA MET A 267 -13.52 -2.54 16.39
C MET A 267 -14.67 -3.19 17.18
N VAL A 268 -14.76 -4.52 17.19
CA VAL A 268 -15.86 -5.28 17.83
C VAL A 268 -15.74 -5.28 19.37
N SER A 269 -14.55 -4.99 19.90
CA SER A 269 -14.33 -4.82 21.34
C SER A 269 -15.14 -3.63 21.89
N VAL A 270 -15.40 -2.60 21.08
CA VAL A 270 -16.22 -1.43 21.45
C VAL A 270 -17.72 -1.76 21.37
N PRO A 271 -18.52 -1.60 22.46
CA PRO A 271 -19.92 -2.02 22.48
C PRO A 271 -20.84 -1.40 21.43
N LYS A 272 -20.65 -0.11 21.08
CA LYS A 272 -21.44 0.57 20.04
C LYS A 272 -21.20 -0.07 18.67
N ASN A 273 -19.94 -0.29 18.33
CA ASN A 273 -19.53 -0.85 17.05
C ASN A 273 -19.93 -2.32 16.92
N ARG A 274 -19.89 -3.07 18.02
CA ARG A 274 -20.43 -4.43 18.08
C ARG A 274 -21.89 -4.50 17.65
N LYS A 275 -22.73 -3.52 18.03
CA LYS A 275 -24.14 -3.51 17.60
C LYS A 275 -24.27 -3.35 16.09
N ILE A 276 -23.48 -2.44 15.50
CA ILE A 276 -23.44 -2.20 14.04
C ILE A 276 -22.95 -3.45 13.32
N PHE A 277 -21.86 -4.05 13.80
CA PHE A 277 -21.31 -5.28 13.23
C PHE A 277 -22.34 -6.41 13.19
N VAL A 278 -23.11 -6.57 14.27
CA VAL A 278 -24.15 -7.60 14.42
C VAL A 278 -25.41 -7.28 13.59
N GLN A 279 -25.65 -6.04 13.16
CA GLN A 279 -26.82 -5.70 12.36
C GLN A 279 -26.78 -6.37 10.98
N ASP A 280 -25.60 -6.47 10.36
CA ASP A 280 -25.44 -7.20 9.11
C ASP A 280 -25.28 -8.71 9.38
N ASP A 281 -26.29 -9.48 8.99
CA ASP A 281 -26.30 -10.95 9.13
C ASP A 281 -25.14 -11.63 8.40
N ARG A 282 -24.65 -11.01 7.31
CA ARG A 282 -23.57 -11.56 6.50
C ARG A 282 -22.25 -11.57 7.26
N ASN A 283 -22.02 -10.60 8.14
CA ASN A 283 -20.76 -10.50 8.89
C ASN A 283 -20.52 -11.73 9.79
N ILE A 284 -21.55 -12.17 10.52
CA ILE A 284 -21.43 -13.32 11.42
C ILE A 284 -21.30 -14.61 10.60
N GLY A 285 -22.11 -14.78 9.56
CA GLY A 285 -22.01 -15.94 8.67
C GLY A 285 -20.62 -16.06 8.04
N PHE A 286 -20.07 -14.93 7.59
CA PHE A 286 -18.73 -14.89 6.99
C PHE A 286 -17.63 -15.28 7.97
N LEU A 287 -17.63 -14.74 9.20
CA LEU A 287 -16.67 -15.13 10.24
C LEU A 287 -16.70 -16.63 10.55
N LEU A 288 -17.91 -17.20 10.58
CA LEU A 288 -18.10 -18.62 10.87
C LEU A 288 -17.65 -19.50 9.71
N GLN A 289 -17.92 -19.09 8.47
CA GLN A 289 -17.41 -19.76 7.29
C GLN A 289 -15.88 -19.76 7.25
N LEU A 290 -15.23 -18.63 7.60
CA LEU A 290 -13.76 -18.56 7.69
C LEU A 290 -13.21 -19.50 8.78
N LEU A 291 -13.88 -19.54 9.95
CA LEU A 291 -13.46 -20.40 11.05
C LEU A 291 -13.56 -21.90 10.71
N ASP A 292 -14.52 -22.27 9.85
CA ASP A 292 -14.78 -23.65 9.44
C ASP A 292 -13.76 -24.23 8.46
N GLN A 293 -12.91 -23.41 7.87
CA GLN A 293 -11.92 -23.89 6.89
C GLN A 293 -10.83 -24.74 7.59
N GLU A 294 -10.91 -26.06 7.40
CA GLU A 294 -10.07 -27.07 8.06
C GLU A 294 -8.58 -26.97 7.69
N GLU A 295 -8.23 -26.47 6.51
CA GLU A 295 -6.85 -26.45 5.98
C GLU A 295 -5.94 -25.33 6.50
N ALA A 296 -6.45 -24.38 7.29
CA ALA A 296 -5.67 -23.22 7.70
C ALA A 296 -4.67 -23.57 8.84
N ASN A 297 -3.41 -23.76 8.44
CA ASN A 297 -2.22 -23.82 9.31
C ASN A 297 -1.83 -22.44 9.91
N SER A 298 -2.54 -21.35 9.60
CA SER A 298 -2.30 -20.04 10.23
C SER A 298 -3.08 -19.92 11.54
N SER A 299 -2.48 -20.40 12.64
CA SER A 299 -2.98 -20.31 14.01
C SER A 299 -3.40 -18.87 14.41
N GLY A 300 -2.73 -17.85 13.85
CA GLY A 300 -3.00 -16.43 14.09
C GLY A 300 -4.44 -15.99 13.76
N ASN A 301 -4.86 -16.17 12.50
CA ASN A 301 -6.21 -15.75 12.05
C ASN A 301 -7.33 -16.42 12.85
N LYS A 302 -7.24 -17.74 13.07
CA LYS A 302 -8.25 -18.50 13.84
C LYS A 302 -8.43 -17.95 15.25
N LYS A 303 -7.33 -17.58 15.93
CA LYS A 303 -7.37 -16.95 17.26
C LYS A 303 -8.14 -15.64 17.24
N PHE A 304 -7.88 -14.77 16.26
CA PHE A 304 -8.59 -13.49 16.14
C PHE A 304 -10.08 -13.69 15.79
N LEU A 305 -10.41 -14.61 14.87
CA LEU A 305 -11.80 -14.94 14.52
C LEU A 305 -12.59 -15.43 15.75
N ILE A 306 -12.00 -16.32 16.56
CA ILE A 306 -12.61 -16.78 17.82
C ILE A 306 -12.77 -15.61 18.80
N SER A 307 -11.78 -14.72 18.92
CA SER A 307 -11.86 -13.53 19.78
C SER A 307 -13.01 -12.59 19.37
N ILE A 308 -13.20 -12.37 18.07
CA ILE A 308 -14.31 -11.58 17.53
C ILE A 308 -15.64 -12.25 17.91
N LEU A 309 -15.79 -13.56 17.68
CA LEU A 309 -17.00 -14.32 18.03
C LEU A 309 -17.30 -14.26 19.53
N ILE A 310 -16.28 -14.41 20.39
CA ILE A 310 -16.40 -14.26 21.85
C ILE A 310 -16.95 -12.87 22.19
N SER A 311 -16.42 -11.81 21.59
CA SER A 311 -16.88 -10.45 21.82
C SER A 311 -18.36 -10.29 21.41
N LEU A 312 -18.74 -10.82 20.24
CA LEU A 312 -20.11 -10.81 19.73
C LEU A 312 -21.10 -11.55 20.65
N THR A 313 -20.67 -12.62 21.35
CA THR A 313 -21.55 -13.34 22.32
C THR A 313 -22.01 -12.49 23.49
N SER A 314 -21.36 -11.36 23.77
CA SER A 314 -21.82 -10.45 24.83
C SER A 314 -23.07 -9.67 24.43
N SER A 315 -23.44 -9.67 23.14
CA SER A 315 -24.73 -9.18 22.65
C SER A 315 -25.73 -10.33 22.52
N ASN A 316 -26.94 -10.17 23.07
CA ASN A 316 -28.01 -11.18 22.94
C ASN A 316 -28.37 -11.47 21.47
N ASN A 317 -28.27 -10.47 20.59
CA ASN A 317 -28.52 -10.65 19.16
C ASN A 317 -27.37 -11.44 18.52
N GLY A 318 -26.12 -11.01 18.76
CA GLY A 318 -24.94 -11.68 18.22
C GLY A 318 -24.85 -13.14 18.66
N ARG A 319 -25.09 -13.40 19.94
CA ARG A 319 -25.15 -14.77 20.48
C ARG A 319 -26.21 -15.63 19.79
N ARG A 320 -27.44 -15.14 19.65
CA ARG A 320 -28.53 -15.88 18.98
C ARG A 320 -28.19 -16.19 17.52
N LYS A 321 -27.64 -15.22 16.80
CA LYS A 321 -27.20 -15.40 15.40
C LYS A 321 -26.12 -16.47 15.28
N ILE A 322 -25.13 -16.48 16.18
CA ILE A 322 -24.08 -17.52 16.21
C ILE A 322 -24.66 -18.91 16.48
N VAL A 323 -25.55 -19.04 17.47
CA VAL A 323 -26.18 -20.34 17.81
C VAL A 323 -27.02 -20.88 16.65
N ASN A 324 -27.74 -20.01 15.94
CA ASN A 324 -28.64 -20.39 14.86
C ASN A 324 -27.97 -20.47 13.48
N SER A 325 -26.65 -20.28 13.40
CA SER A 325 -25.90 -20.18 12.14
C SER A 325 -25.67 -21.51 11.41
N GLY A 326 -25.96 -22.65 12.05
CA GLY A 326 -25.59 -23.98 11.57
C GLY A 326 -24.13 -24.39 11.85
N TYR A 327 -23.24 -23.43 12.17
CA TYR A 327 -21.81 -23.68 12.44
C TYR A 327 -21.49 -24.07 13.88
N LEU A 328 -22.49 -24.18 14.76
CA LEU A 328 -22.28 -24.46 16.19
C LEU A 328 -21.51 -25.76 16.43
N LYS A 329 -21.83 -26.82 15.66
CA LYS A 329 -21.14 -28.12 15.76
C LYS A 329 -19.65 -28.01 15.41
N ASN A 330 -19.29 -27.12 14.48
CA ASN A 330 -17.90 -26.94 14.05
C ASN A 330 -17.11 -26.19 15.13
N ILE A 331 -17.74 -25.22 15.81
CA ILE A 331 -17.16 -24.57 16.99
C ILE A 331 -16.98 -25.58 18.15
N GLU A 332 -17.94 -26.49 18.35
CA GLU A 332 -17.85 -27.55 19.37
C GLU A 332 -16.67 -28.51 19.06
N LYS A 333 -16.52 -28.97 17.81
CA LYS A 333 -15.35 -29.76 17.36
C LYS A 333 -14.02 -29.04 17.58
N LEU A 334 -13.95 -27.74 17.27
CA LEU A 334 -12.74 -26.93 17.51
C LEU A 334 -12.39 -26.84 19.00
N ALA A 335 -13.39 -26.82 19.89
CA ALA A 335 -13.18 -26.84 21.34
C ALA A 335 -12.69 -28.21 21.85
N GLU A 336 -13.11 -29.30 21.21
CA GLU A 336 -12.63 -30.67 21.50
C GLU A 336 -11.16 -30.85 21.10
N ALA A 337 -10.71 -30.20 20.03
CA ALA A 337 -9.31 -30.14 19.59
C ALA A 337 -8.40 -29.26 20.49
N GLU A 338 -8.76 -29.06 21.75
CA GLU A 338 -8.01 -28.35 22.79
C GLU A 338 -7.71 -26.85 22.59
N VAL A 339 -8.35 -26.18 21.62
CA VAL A 339 -8.22 -24.72 21.48
C VAL A 339 -8.90 -24.02 22.66
N SER A 340 -8.12 -23.46 23.59
CA SER A 340 -8.62 -22.89 24.86
C SER A 340 -9.67 -21.78 24.66
N ASP A 341 -9.46 -20.93 23.66
CA ASP A 341 -10.39 -19.87 23.30
C ASP A 341 -11.69 -20.42 22.68
N ALA A 342 -11.63 -21.51 21.91
CA ALA A 342 -12.82 -22.18 21.40
C ALA A 342 -13.65 -22.80 22.53
N LYS A 343 -13.00 -23.44 23.53
CA LYS A 343 -13.66 -23.92 24.76
C LYS A 343 -14.37 -22.77 25.49
N ARG A 344 -13.75 -21.59 25.56
CA ARG A 344 -14.36 -20.38 26.16
C ARG A 344 -15.57 -19.88 25.35
N LEU A 345 -15.49 -19.90 24.02
CA LEU A 345 -16.59 -19.52 23.13
C LEU A 345 -17.80 -20.44 23.34
N VAL A 346 -17.62 -21.76 23.34
CA VAL A 346 -18.68 -22.74 23.59
C VAL A 346 -19.36 -22.50 24.94
N ARG A 347 -18.59 -22.28 26.03
CA ARG A 347 -19.16 -21.96 27.35
C ARG A 347 -20.05 -20.70 27.34
N LYS A 348 -19.65 -19.66 26.60
CA LYS A 348 -20.42 -18.42 26.45
C LYS A 348 -21.69 -18.58 25.60
N LEU A 349 -21.69 -19.52 24.65
CA LEU A 349 -22.87 -19.86 23.85
C LEU A 349 -23.84 -20.74 24.67
N SER A 350 -23.32 -21.68 25.46
CA SER A 350 -24.11 -22.65 26.24
C SER A 350 -24.74 -22.09 27.52
N THR A 351 -24.24 -20.97 28.06
CA THR A 351 -24.75 -20.35 29.30
C THR A 351 -26.23 -19.95 29.23
N ASN A 352 -26.81 -19.78 28.03
CA ASN A 352 -28.25 -19.57 27.85
C ASN A 352 -29.03 -20.81 27.42
N ARG A 353 -28.39 -21.90 26.96
CA ARG A 353 -29.10 -23.18 26.71
C ARG A 353 -29.74 -23.64 28.04
N PHE A 354 -28.96 -23.58 29.12
CA PHE A 354 -29.42 -23.83 30.49
C PHE A 354 -30.45 -22.81 31.00
N ARG A 355 -30.29 -21.50 30.75
CA ARG A 355 -31.31 -20.51 31.14
C ARG A 355 -32.62 -20.66 30.36
N SER A 356 -32.58 -21.02 29.08
CA SER A 356 -33.78 -21.26 28.28
C SER A 356 -34.52 -22.53 28.70
N MET A 357 -33.78 -23.57 29.09
CA MET A 357 -34.36 -24.78 29.70
C MET A 357 -34.95 -24.50 31.09
N LEU A 358 -34.26 -23.72 31.92
CA LEU A 358 -34.75 -23.35 33.26
C LEU A 358 -35.98 -22.44 33.20
N ASN A 359 -36.04 -21.49 32.26
CA ASN A 359 -37.23 -20.64 32.08
C ASN A 359 -38.41 -21.42 31.46
N GLY A 360 -38.15 -22.47 30.67
CA GLY A 360 -39.19 -23.37 30.15
C GLY A 360 -39.78 -24.29 31.22
N LEU A 361 -38.99 -24.65 32.25
CA LEU A 361 -39.43 -25.46 33.40
C LEU A 361 -40.20 -24.66 34.47
N TRP A 362 -40.10 -23.33 34.46
CA TRP A 362 -40.81 -22.46 35.41
C TRP A 362 -42.11 -21.85 34.84
N HIS A 363 -42.38 -22.09 33.55
CA HIS A 363 -43.61 -21.70 32.85
C HIS A 363 -44.44 -22.90 32.36
N SER A 364 -44.09 -24.11 32.77
CA SER A 364 -44.89 -25.33 32.62
C SER A 364 -45.22 -25.89 33.99
#